data_AF-A0A618M6M7-F1
#
_entry.id   AF-A0A618M6M7-F1
#
_cell.length_a   1.000
_cell.length_b   1.000
_cell.length_c   1.000
_cell.angle_alpha   90.00
_cell.angle_beta   90.00
_cell.angle_gamma   90.00
#
_symmetry.space_group_name_H-M   'P 1'
#
loop_
_entity.id
_entity.type
_entity.pdbx_description
1 polymer ?
#
loop_
_entity_poly.entity_id
_entity_poly.type
_entity_poly.pdbx_seq_one_letter_code
_entity_poly.pdbx_strand_id
1 'polypeptide(L)'
;KNRAFLTMPDYLAFLINFWDKVNRIYAQKSVSVPIFGSGITRIKEHKNISDEDLLKIMLWTFRISEMRFKFPAKLTIVIHKDKIDKINLLDIKSARNGL
;
A
#
# COMPACT_ATOMS: atom_id res chain seq x y z
N LYS A 1 16.49 -8.65 18.27
CA LYS A 1 16.44 -7.63 17.19
C LYS A 1 15.08 -7.74 16.48
N ASN A 2 14.19 -6.77 16.65
CA ASN A 2 12.88 -6.76 15.98
C ASN A 2 13.01 -6.23 14.56
N ARG A 3 13.20 -7.14 13.60
CA ARG A 3 13.32 -6.83 12.17
C ARG A 3 12.65 -7.93 11.36
N ALA A 4 11.85 -7.55 10.37
CA ALA A 4 11.22 -8.47 9.44
C ALA A 4 11.94 -8.42 8.09
N PHE A 5 12.22 -9.59 7.51
CA PHE A 5 12.84 -9.71 6.20
C PHE A 5 11.85 -10.37 5.24
N LEU A 6 11.63 -9.72 4.09
CA LEU A 6 10.75 -10.21 3.02
C LEU A 6 11.48 -10.10 1.69
N THR A 7 11.18 -10.96 0.74
CA THR A 7 11.53 -10.71 -0.67
C THR A 7 10.48 -9.80 -1.32
N MET A 8 10.78 -9.22 -2.49
CA MET A 8 9.77 -8.47 -3.24
C MET A 8 8.56 -9.35 -3.64
N PRO A 9 8.75 -10.61 -4.09
CA PRO A 9 7.64 -11.55 -4.27
C PRO A 9 6.78 -11.75 -3.02
N ASP A 10 7.39 -11.94 -1.84
CA ASP A 10 6.63 -12.10 -0.59
C ASP A 10 5.79 -10.86 -0.28
N TYR A 11 6.35 -9.67 -0.50
CA TYR A 11 5.66 -8.40 -0.29
C TYR A 11 4.46 -8.22 -1.25
N LEU A 12 4.64 -8.54 -2.53
CA LEU A 12 3.57 -8.48 -3.53
C LEU A 12 2.47 -9.50 -3.24
N ALA A 13 2.86 -10.74 -2.90
CA ALA A 13 1.92 -11.79 -2.50
C ALA A 13 1.13 -11.38 -1.25
N PHE A 14 1.79 -10.76 -0.28
CA PHE A 14 1.11 -10.19 0.90
C PHE A 14 0.06 -9.16 0.49
N LEU A 15 0.40 -8.18 -0.37
CA LEU A 15 -0.54 -7.13 -0.77
C LEU A 15 -1.76 -7.69 -1.50
N ILE A 16 -1.56 -8.58 -2.47
CA ILE A 16 -2.65 -9.22 -3.23
C ILE A 16 -3.60 -9.96 -2.29
N ASN A 17 -3.05 -10.78 -1.38
CA ASN A 17 -3.85 -11.51 -0.39
C ASN A 17 -4.53 -10.59 0.63
N PHE A 18 -3.86 -9.50 1.02
CA PHE A 18 -4.40 -8.53 1.96
C PHE A 18 -5.64 -7.87 1.37
N TRP A 19 -5.55 -7.40 0.12
CA TRP A 19 -6.67 -6.83 -0.60
C TRP A 19 -7.82 -7.85 -0.64
N ASP A 20 -7.63 -9.03 -1.24
CA ASP A 20 -8.70 -10.04 -1.35
C ASP A 20 -9.45 -10.30 -0.01
N LYS A 21 -8.70 -10.46 1.08
CA LYS A 21 -9.27 -10.65 2.42
C LYS A 21 -10.02 -9.44 2.95
N VAL A 22 -9.53 -8.23 2.68
CA VAL A 22 -10.22 -7.01 3.10
C VAL A 22 -11.62 -6.94 2.49
N ASN A 23 -11.77 -7.31 1.21
CA ASN A 23 -13.06 -7.37 0.56
C ASN A 23 -14.02 -8.33 1.27
N ARG A 24 -13.52 -9.55 1.53
CA ARG A 24 -14.29 -10.66 2.08
C ARG A 24 -14.73 -10.42 3.53
N ILE A 25 -13.83 -9.91 4.36
CA ILE A 25 -14.04 -9.81 5.81
C ILE A 25 -14.78 -8.51 6.18
N TYR A 26 -14.41 -7.40 5.56
CA TYR A 26 -14.93 -6.09 5.96
C TYR A 26 -16.23 -5.71 5.26
N ALA A 27 -16.67 -6.46 4.24
CA ALA A 27 -18.02 -6.39 3.67
C ALA A 27 -18.54 -4.94 3.48
N GLN A 28 -17.76 -4.11 2.76
CA GLN A 28 -18.07 -2.70 2.51
C GLN A 28 -18.03 -1.77 3.74
N LYS A 29 -17.26 -2.13 4.78
CA LYS A 29 -16.84 -1.18 5.82
C LYS A 29 -15.62 -0.38 5.36
N SER A 30 -15.51 0.85 5.85
CA SER A 30 -14.30 1.66 5.65
C SER A 30 -13.11 1.03 6.36
N VAL A 31 -11.95 1.05 5.69
CA VAL A 31 -10.71 0.45 6.19
C VAL A 31 -9.61 1.49 6.14
N SER A 32 -8.81 1.57 7.21
CA SER A 32 -7.64 2.43 7.28
C SER A 32 -6.37 1.58 7.44
N VAL A 33 -5.37 1.84 6.61
CA VAL A 33 -4.10 1.09 6.61
C VAL A 33 -2.91 2.05 6.55
N PRO A 34 -1.76 1.72 7.14
CA PRO A 34 -0.53 2.46 6.91
C PRO A 34 0.07 2.10 5.53
N ILE A 35 1.16 2.78 5.14
CA ILE A 35 2.01 2.29 4.05
C ILE A 35 2.72 1.01 4.52
N PHE A 36 2.35 -0.15 3.98
CA PHE A 36 2.99 -1.42 4.30
C PHE A 36 4.46 -1.44 3.83
N GLY A 37 5.31 -2.14 4.58
CA GLY A 37 6.75 -2.15 4.33
C GLY A 37 7.49 -0.90 4.82
N SER A 38 6.79 0.20 5.09
CA SER A 38 7.38 1.46 5.54
C SER A 38 7.72 1.41 7.04
N GLY A 39 8.97 1.10 7.38
CA GLY A 39 9.45 1.06 8.78
C GLY A 39 10.57 0.06 9.03
N ILE A 40 10.32 -0.93 9.90
CA ILE A 40 11.32 -1.95 10.28
C ILE A 40 11.45 -3.10 9.28
N THR A 41 10.53 -3.20 8.32
CA THR A 41 10.57 -4.21 7.26
C THR A 41 11.76 -3.95 6.32
N ARG A 42 12.43 -5.02 5.91
CA ARG A 42 13.54 -4.96 4.94
C ARG A 42 13.20 -5.88 3.77
N ILE A 43 12.96 -5.28 2.61
CA ILE A 43 12.78 -6.02 1.37
C ILE A 43 14.17 -6.38 0.85
N LYS A 44 14.47 -7.68 0.73
CA LYS A 44 15.74 -8.19 0.20
C LYS A 44 15.96 -7.60 -1.18
N GLU A 45 17.22 -7.25 -1.47
CA GLU A 45 17.66 -6.62 -2.75
C GLU A 45 17.10 -5.20 -3.01
N HIS A 46 16.07 -4.78 -2.27
CA HIS A 46 15.46 -3.45 -2.35
C HIS A 46 15.57 -2.69 -1.01
N LYS A 47 16.79 -2.63 -0.46
CA LYS A 47 17.04 -2.06 0.88
C LYS A 47 16.71 -0.56 0.99
N ASN A 48 16.72 0.15 -0.14
CA ASN A 48 16.54 1.61 -0.23
C ASN A 48 15.21 1.98 -0.91
N ILE A 49 14.24 1.07 -0.98
CA ILE A 49 12.92 1.39 -1.52
C ILE A 49 12.31 2.55 -0.73
N SER A 50 11.82 3.56 -1.45
CA SER A 50 11.26 4.76 -0.82
C SER A 50 9.83 4.52 -0.32
N ASP A 51 9.36 5.35 0.61
CA ASP A 51 7.97 5.31 1.06
C ASP A 51 6.99 5.63 -0.09
N GLU A 52 7.42 6.46 -1.05
CA GLU A 52 6.67 6.75 -2.27
C GLU A 52 6.56 5.52 -3.19
N ASP A 53 7.64 4.78 -3.40
CA ASP A 53 7.64 3.55 -4.20
C ASP A 53 6.75 2.47 -3.55
N LEU A 54 6.84 2.32 -2.23
CA LEU A 54 5.96 1.41 -1.48
C LEU A 54 4.49 1.78 -1.67
N LEU A 55 4.16 3.08 -1.59
CA LEU A 55 2.81 3.58 -1.82
C LEU A 55 2.35 3.35 -3.27
N LYS A 56 3.22 3.58 -4.25
CA LYS A 56 2.96 3.28 -5.67
C LYS A 56 2.66 1.79 -5.88
N ILE A 57 3.44 0.89 -5.29
CA ILE A 57 3.20 -0.57 -5.34
C ILE A 57 1.86 -0.92 -4.67
N MET A 58 1.56 -0.33 -3.50
CA MET A 58 0.27 -0.55 -2.83
C MET A 58 -0.92 -0.13 -3.68
N LEU A 59 -0.85 1.04 -4.32
CA LEU A 59 -1.91 1.55 -5.19
C LEU A 59 -2.05 0.70 -6.45
N TRP A 60 -0.93 0.29 -7.05
CA TRP A 60 -0.92 -0.57 -8.23
C TRP A 60 -1.51 -1.96 -7.91
N THR A 61 -1.05 -2.61 -6.84
CA THR A 61 -1.60 -3.91 -6.37
C THR A 61 -3.08 -3.81 -6.03
N PHE A 62 -3.52 -2.71 -5.42
CA PHE A 62 -4.93 -2.46 -5.17
C PHE A 62 -5.73 -2.34 -6.48
N ARG A 63 -5.22 -1.61 -7.49
CA ARG A 63 -5.86 -1.48 -8.81
C ARG A 63 -6.05 -2.84 -9.50
N ILE A 64 -5.02 -3.69 -9.50
CA ILE A 64 -5.05 -5.01 -10.15
C ILE A 64 -5.85 -6.05 -9.35
N SER A 65 -6.06 -5.86 -8.05
CA SER A 65 -6.87 -6.78 -7.22
C SER A 65 -8.36 -6.80 -7.59
N GLU A 66 -8.78 -5.96 -8.55
CA GLU A 66 -10.17 -5.74 -8.98
C GLU A 66 -11.15 -5.34 -7.86
N MET A 67 -10.65 -5.13 -6.64
CA MET A 67 -11.47 -4.72 -5.53
C MET A 67 -12.07 -3.33 -5.72
N ARG A 68 -13.31 -3.21 -5.26
CA ARG A 68 -14.07 -1.97 -5.29
C ARG A 68 -14.68 -1.72 -3.91
N PHE A 69 -14.26 -0.62 -3.29
CA PHE A 69 -15.02 -0.03 -2.19
C PHE A 69 -16.16 0.79 -2.80
N LYS A 70 -17.40 0.40 -2.53
CA LYS A 70 -18.60 1.14 -2.94
C LYS A 70 -18.94 2.16 -1.86
N PHE A 71 -19.45 3.30 -2.28
CA PHE A 71 -19.97 4.31 -1.35
C PHE A 71 -21.02 3.67 -0.42
N PRO A 72 -20.99 3.93 0.92
CA PRO A 72 -20.18 4.92 1.62
C PRO A 72 -18.78 4.45 2.09
N ALA A 73 -18.40 3.20 1.77
CA ALA A 73 -17.13 2.62 2.20
C ALA A 73 -15.91 3.33 1.58
N LYS A 74 -14.87 3.55 2.38
CA LYS A 74 -13.63 4.18 1.94
C LYS A 74 -12.41 3.38 2.38
N LEU A 75 -11.45 3.22 1.47
CA LEU A 75 -10.08 2.85 1.83
C LEU A 75 -9.29 4.13 2.11
N THR A 76 -8.71 4.22 3.31
CA THR A 76 -7.85 5.33 3.73
C THR A 76 -6.44 4.82 3.95
N ILE A 77 -5.47 5.32 3.19
CA ILE A 77 -4.05 5.05 3.44
C ILE A 77 -3.51 6.19 4.31
N VAL A 78 -3.03 5.85 5.50
CA VAL A 78 -2.54 6.81 6.50
C VAL A 78 -1.04 6.95 6.38
N ILE A 79 -0.58 8.19 6.18
CA ILE A 79 0.84 8.54 6.09
C ILE A 79 1.23 9.25 7.38
N HIS A 80 2.29 8.78 8.03
CA HIS A 80 2.81 9.44 9.22
C HIS A 80 3.36 10.83 8.86
N LYS A 81 3.13 11.83 9.70
CA LYS A 81 3.53 13.23 9.44
C LYS A 81 5.00 13.37 9.04
N ASP A 82 5.92 12.63 9.68
CA ASP A 82 7.36 12.72 9.40
C ASP A 82 7.79 12.11 8.04
N LYS A 83 6.85 11.51 7.31
CA LYS A 83 7.08 10.88 6.01
C LYS A 83 6.40 11.65 4.88
N ILE A 84 5.54 12.61 5.19
CA ILE A 84 4.73 13.31 4.18
C ILE A 84 5.61 14.07 3.20
N ASP A 85 6.69 14.69 3.68
CA ASP A 85 7.64 15.46 2.88
C ASP A 85 8.48 14.58 1.93
N LYS A 86 8.43 13.26 2.09
CA LYS A 86 9.16 12.29 1.26
C LYS A 86 8.31 11.72 0.14
N ILE A 87 7.06 12.16 0.01
CA ILE A 87 6.08 11.60 -0.91
C ILE A 87 5.46 12.74 -1.72
N ASN A 88 5.64 12.72 -3.03
CA ASN A 88 4.99 13.65 -3.93
C ASN A 88 3.54 13.21 -4.20
N LEU A 89 2.60 13.74 -3.39
CA LEU A 89 1.18 13.43 -3.54
C LEU A 89 0.56 13.97 -4.84
N LEU A 90 1.13 15.01 -5.46
CA LEU A 90 0.64 15.54 -6.73
C LEU A 90 0.91 14.53 -7.87
N ASP A 91 2.10 13.93 -7.88
CA ASP A 91 2.47 12.90 -8.86
C ASP A 91 1.62 11.64 -8.70
N ILE A 92 1.36 11.24 -7.45
CA ILE A 92 0.49 10.09 -7.17
C ILE A 92 -0.95 10.36 -7.65
N LYS A 93 -1.43 11.59 -7.50
CA LYS A 93 -2.76 11.99 -7.97
C LYS A 93 -2.83 12.02 -9.50
N SER A 94 -1.80 12.52 -10.18
CA SER A 94 -1.77 12.63 -11.65
C SER A 94 -1.65 11.26 -12.32
N ALA A 95 -0.93 10.30 -11.72
CA ALA A 95 -0.83 8.91 -12.20
C ALA A 95 -2.19 8.18 -12.27
N ARG A 96 -3.23 8.71 -11.62
CA ARG A 96 -4.61 8.20 -11.71
C ARG A 96 -5.29 8.51 -13.06
N ASN A 97 -4.77 9.49 -13.80
CA ASN A 97 -5.35 10.00 -15.03
C ASN A 97 -4.61 9.56 -16.32
N GLY A 98 -3.55 8.75 -16.21
CA GLY A 98 -2.63 8.48 -17.34
C GLY A 98 -2.06 7.05 -17.42
N LEU A 99 -2.73 6.06 -16.84
CA LEU A 99 -2.45 4.63 -17.02
C LEU A 99 -3.76 3.86 -17.16
#